data_AF-A0A2K4KZH5-F1
#
_entry.id   AF-A0A2K4KZH5-F1
#
_cell.length_a   1.000
_cell.length_b   1.000
_cell.length_c   1.000
_cell.angle_alpha   90.00
_cell.angle_beta   90.00
_cell.angle_gamma   90.00
#
_symmetry.space_group_name_H-M   'P 1'
#
loop_
_entity.id
_entity.type
_entity.pdbx_description
1 polymer ?
#
loop_
_entity_poly.entity_id
_entity_poly.type
_entity_poly.pdbx_seq_one_letter_code
_entity_poly.pdbx_strand_id
1 'polypeptide(L)'
;MSPKLAILQRRMNFQPEQAPVPEGGHGLGVAIEQLIADEVSRRVGEAMQQSPKVQRLLDDFNRPKLVTDFKQLPPVQKTAPAKNMSALIHRDGAGLARWIEVNGVKFEAMRDATGSLLGMRQVDEIPVLPALDIPFKPEAREYNESR
;
A
#
# COMPACT_ATOMS: atom_id res chain seq x y z
N MET A 1 -33.75 7.58 21.56
CA MET A 1 -32.89 7.09 20.44
C MET A 1 -31.99 8.21 19.99
N SER A 2 -30.70 7.96 19.75
CA SER A 2 -29.76 9.02 19.34
C SER A 2 -29.83 9.30 17.83
N PRO A 3 -29.70 10.56 17.39
CA PRO A 3 -29.77 10.93 15.97
C PRO A 3 -28.67 10.28 15.12
N LYS A 4 -27.52 9.96 15.72
CA LYS A 4 -26.43 9.23 15.03
C LYS A 4 -26.78 7.78 14.70
N LEU A 5 -27.55 7.12 15.58
CA LEU A 5 -28.00 5.75 15.36
C LEU A 5 -29.05 5.67 14.24
N ALA A 6 -29.93 6.67 14.12
CA ALA A 6 -30.90 6.75 13.04
C ALA A 6 -30.25 6.89 11.65
N ILE A 7 -29.13 7.61 11.56
CA ILE A 7 -28.36 7.77 10.31
C ILE A 7 -27.64 6.47 9.94
N LEU A 8 -27.05 5.79 10.93
CA LEU A 8 -26.39 4.49 10.73
C LEU A 8 -27.39 3.41 10.27
N GLN A 9 -28.57 3.37 10.87
CA GLN A 9 -29.65 2.45 10.46
C GLN A 9 -30.11 2.73 9.03
N ARG A 10 -30.22 4.01 8.65
CA ARG A 10 -30.56 4.40 7.28
C ARG A 10 -29.49 4.00 6.26
N ARG A 11 -28.20 4.00 6.65
CA ARG A 11 -27.09 3.55 5.81
C ARG A 11 -27.01 2.03 5.69
N MET A 12 -27.32 1.30 6.74
CA MET A 12 -27.36 -0.18 6.68
C MET A 12 -28.56 -0.71 5.87
N ASN A 13 -29.69 0.00 5.87
CA ASN A 13 -30.84 -0.37 5.04
C ASN A 13 -30.67 -0.04 3.55
N PHE A 14 -29.62 0.70 3.16
CA PHE A 14 -29.20 0.82 1.76
C PHE A 14 -28.31 -0.39 1.41
N GLN A 15 -28.93 -1.55 1.23
CA GLN A 15 -28.32 -2.62 0.44
C GLN A 15 -28.53 -2.25 -1.03
N PRO A 16 -27.46 -2.01 -1.82
CA PRO A 16 -27.61 -1.95 -3.26
C PRO A 16 -28.00 -3.36 -3.71
N GLU A 17 -29.26 -3.55 -4.11
CA GLU A 17 -29.60 -4.68 -4.96
C GLU A 17 -28.74 -4.55 -6.20
N GLN A 18 -27.71 -5.40 -6.31
CA GLN A 18 -26.95 -5.57 -7.53
C GLN A 18 -27.94 -6.06 -8.59
N ALA A 19 -28.36 -5.15 -9.46
CA ALA A 19 -29.05 -5.53 -10.68
C ALA A 19 -28.12 -6.44 -11.49
N PRO A 20 -28.60 -7.58 -12.01
CA PRO A 20 -27.78 -8.46 -12.83
C PRO A 20 -27.32 -7.71 -14.09
N VAL A 21 -26.02 -7.70 -14.32
CA VAL A 21 -25.40 -7.11 -15.52
C VAL A 21 -25.81 -7.99 -16.71
N PRO A 22 -26.50 -7.47 -17.74
CA PRO A 22 -26.82 -8.26 -18.93
C PRO A 22 -25.54 -8.50 -19.73
N GLU A 23 -25.16 -9.76 -19.84
CA GLU A 23 -24.14 -10.22 -20.78
C GLU A 23 -24.66 -10.09 -22.21
N GLY A 24 -24.06 -9.20 -23.00
CA GLY A 24 -24.16 -9.23 -24.46
C GLY A 24 -24.89 -8.06 -25.11
N GLY A 25 -24.12 -7.31 -25.91
CA GLY A 25 -24.49 -6.70 -27.19
C GLY A 25 -25.91 -6.15 -27.38
N HIS A 26 -25.99 -4.82 -27.49
CA HIS A 26 -27.11 -4.09 -28.12
C HIS A 26 -28.52 -4.40 -27.60
N GLY A 27 -28.67 -4.53 -26.28
CA GLY A 27 -29.97 -4.63 -25.64
C GLY A 27 -30.63 -3.26 -25.46
N LEU A 28 -31.97 -3.24 -25.53
CA LEU A 28 -32.85 -2.13 -25.11
C LEU A 28 -32.40 -1.49 -23.78
N GLY A 29 -31.79 -2.26 -22.88
CA GLY A 29 -31.21 -1.77 -21.63
C GLY A 29 -30.17 -0.66 -21.82
N VAL A 30 -29.24 -0.79 -22.79
CA VAL A 30 -28.23 0.24 -23.07
C VAL A 30 -28.88 1.51 -23.63
N ALA A 31 -29.91 1.37 -24.47
CA ALA A 31 -30.66 2.50 -24.98
C ALA A 31 -31.46 3.22 -23.89
N ILE A 32 -32.02 2.45 -22.93
CA ILE A 32 -32.71 3.00 -21.75
C ILE A 32 -31.70 3.70 -20.84
N GLU A 33 -30.53 3.12 -20.60
CA GLU A 33 -29.46 3.75 -19.80
C GLU A 33 -28.97 5.05 -20.43
N GLN A 34 -28.81 5.10 -21.75
CA GLN A 34 -28.47 6.33 -22.47
C GLN A 34 -29.56 7.40 -22.33
N LEU A 35 -30.83 7.01 -22.50
CA LEU A 35 -31.96 7.94 -22.36
C LEU A 35 -32.09 8.46 -20.92
N ILE A 36 -31.85 7.61 -19.92
CA ILE A 36 -31.81 8.01 -18.51
C ILE A 36 -30.63 8.97 -18.27
N ALA A 37 -29.44 8.66 -18.80
CA ALA A 37 -28.26 9.52 -18.66
C ALA A 37 -28.49 10.91 -19.27
N ASP A 38 -29.13 10.98 -20.43
CA ASP A 38 -29.46 12.23 -21.11
C ASP A 38 -30.48 13.05 -20.30
N GLU A 39 -31.55 12.42 -19.82
CA GLU A 39 -32.60 13.11 -19.04
C GLU A 39 -32.08 13.56 -17.66
N VAL A 40 -31.22 12.76 -17.01
CA VAL A 40 -30.55 13.14 -15.76
C VAL A 40 -29.61 14.31 -16.00
N SER A 41 -28.80 14.26 -17.06
CA SER A 41 -27.89 15.36 -17.41
C SER A 41 -28.64 16.67 -17.68
N ARG A 42 -29.79 16.58 -18.36
CA ARG A 42 -30.68 17.73 -18.59
C ARG A 42 -31.22 18.31 -17.28
N ARG A 43 -31.81 17.48 -16.42
CA ARG A 43 -32.37 17.93 -15.13
C ARG A 43 -31.31 18.49 -14.19
N VAL A 44 -30.12 17.89 -14.15
CA VAL A 44 -29.00 18.39 -13.36
C VAL A 44 -28.50 19.72 -13.91
N GLY A 45 -28.38 19.86 -15.24
CA GLY A 45 -28.05 21.13 -15.88
C GLY A 45 -29.05 22.23 -15.57
N GLU A 46 -30.34 21.95 -15.67
CA GLU A 46 -31.42 22.87 -15.31
C GLU A 46 -31.38 23.24 -13.81
N ALA A 47 -31.17 22.27 -12.92
CA ALA A 47 -31.07 22.51 -11.48
C ALA A 47 -29.83 23.35 -11.11
N MET A 48 -28.71 23.15 -11.82
CA MET A 48 -27.49 23.97 -11.66
C MET A 48 -27.67 25.40 -12.15
N GLN A 49 -28.49 25.61 -13.20
CA GLN A 49 -28.82 26.95 -13.69
C GLN A 49 -29.86 27.68 -12.82
N GLN A 50 -30.83 26.96 -12.25
CA GLN A 50 -31.91 27.54 -11.46
C GLN A 50 -31.52 27.90 -10.02
N SER A 51 -30.43 27.34 -9.51
CA SER A 51 -30.02 27.55 -8.11
C SER A 51 -28.74 28.41 -8.01
N PRO A 52 -28.86 29.72 -7.75
CA PRO A 52 -27.70 30.59 -7.52
C PRO A 52 -26.87 30.15 -6.31
N LYS A 53 -27.41 29.31 -5.43
CA LYS A 53 -26.67 28.69 -4.32
C LYS A 53 -25.68 27.61 -4.79
N VAL A 54 -26.00 26.86 -5.85
CA VAL A 54 -25.12 25.82 -6.38
C VAL A 54 -23.95 26.43 -7.14
N GLN A 55 -24.20 27.48 -7.93
CA GLN A 55 -23.14 28.24 -8.59
C GLN A 55 -22.16 28.85 -7.59
N ARG A 56 -22.65 29.49 -6.52
CA ARG A 56 -21.79 30.04 -5.45
C ARG A 56 -20.91 28.97 -4.78
N LEU A 57 -21.46 27.77 -4.54
CA LEU A 57 -20.69 26.67 -3.96
C LEU A 57 -19.58 26.15 -4.89
N LEU A 58 -19.82 26.12 -6.21
CA LEU A 58 -18.79 25.76 -7.19
C LEU A 58 -17.69 26.83 -7.27
N ASP A 59 -18.09 28.10 -7.31
CA ASP A 59 -17.16 29.23 -7.43
C ASP A 59 -16.30 29.39 -6.15
N ASP A 60 -16.89 29.17 -4.97
CA ASP A 60 -16.20 29.28 -3.69
C ASP A 60 -15.29 28.08 -3.37
N PHE A 61 -15.45 26.94 -4.05
CA PHE A 61 -14.65 25.74 -3.78
C PHE A 61 -13.17 25.92 -4.14
N ASN A 62 -12.90 26.61 -5.25
CA ASN A 62 -11.54 26.83 -5.75
C ASN A 62 -10.98 28.21 -5.40
N ARG A 63 -11.75 29.07 -4.71
CA ARG A 63 -11.28 30.41 -4.40
C ARG A 63 -10.21 30.35 -3.31
N PRO A 64 -8.98 30.82 -3.55
CA PRO A 64 -7.97 30.87 -2.50
C PRO A 64 -8.47 31.82 -1.41
N LYS A 65 -8.61 31.30 -0.18
CA LYS A 65 -8.96 32.12 0.97
C LYS A 65 -7.82 33.10 1.21
N LEU A 66 -8.10 34.39 1.02
CA LEU A 66 -7.16 35.46 1.33
C LEU A 66 -6.96 35.49 2.85
N VAL A 67 -5.79 35.03 3.27
CA VAL A 67 -5.41 34.94 4.67
C VAL A 67 -4.75 36.27 5.06
N THR A 68 -5.36 37.02 5.98
CA THR A 68 -4.85 38.33 6.41
C THR A 68 -3.92 38.26 7.62
N ASP A 69 -3.89 37.13 8.32
CA ASP A 69 -3.10 36.91 9.53
C ASP A 69 -2.25 35.64 9.40
N PHE A 70 -0.97 35.73 9.78
CA PHE A 70 -0.01 34.63 9.79
C PHE A 70 -0.48 33.42 10.63
N LYS A 71 -1.33 33.65 11.65
CA LYS A 71 -1.88 32.58 12.50
C LYS A 71 -2.91 31.69 11.81
N GLN A 72 -3.44 32.12 10.67
CA GLN A 72 -4.44 31.39 9.89
C GLN A 72 -3.80 30.50 8.81
N LEU A 73 -2.47 30.59 8.61
CA LEU A 73 -1.75 29.67 7.74
C LEU A 73 -1.71 28.28 8.39
N PRO A 74 -1.91 27.20 7.61
CA PRO A 74 -1.70 25.86 8.13
C PRO A 74 -0.24 25.73 8.58
N PRO A 75 0.04 25.01 9.68
CA PRO A 75 1.40 24.79 10.13
C PRO A 75 2.22 24.15 9.01
N VAL A 76 3.41 24.70 8.76
CA VAL A 76 4.34 24.15 7.77
C VAL A 76 4.67 22.71 8.16
N GLN A 77 4.62 21.79 7.19
CA GLN A 77 4.98 20.39 7.43
C GLN A 77 6.44 20.33 7.90
N LYS A 78 6.65 19.88 9.14
CA LYS A 78 7.98 19.66 9.69
C LYS A 78 8.48 18.30 9.23
N THR A 79 9.46 18.28 8.32
CA THR A 79 10.15 17.05 7.95
C THR A 79 10.94 16.54 9.16
N ALA A 80 10.82 15.25 9.46
CA ALA A 80 11.63 14.63 10.52
C ALA A 80 13.12 14.73 10.19
N PRO A 81 14.00 14.96 11.19
CA PRO A 81 15.45 14.95 10.96
C PRO A 81 15.90 13.55 10.51
N ALA A 82 16.93 13.49 9.66
CA ALA A 82 17.49 12.23 9.21
C ALA A 82 17.98 11.40 10.40
N LYS A 83 17.58 10.13 10.47
CA LYS A 83 18.06 9.20 11.50
C LYS A 83 19.42 8.67 11.09
N ASN A 84 20.43 8.86 11.94
CA ASN A 84 21.75 8.26 11.72
C ASN A 84 21.61 6.73 11.73
N MET A 85 22.09 6.07 10.68
CA MET A 85 22.12 4.62 10.55
C MET A 85 23.58 4.16 10.56
N SER A 86 23.90 3.19 11.42
CA SER A 86 25.23 2.56 11.43
C SER A 86 25.29 1.49 10.35
N ALA A 87 26.31 1.59 9.49
CA ALA A 87 26.64 0.57 8.50
C ALA A 87 28.01 -0.01 8.82
N LEU A 88 28.11 -1.34 8.95
CA LEU A 88 29.38 -2.05 9.05
C LEU A 88 29.77 -2.54 7.66
N ILE A 89 30.98 -2.19 7.22
CA ILE A 89 31.48 -2.57 5.88
C ILE A 89 32.62 -3.55 6.06
N HIS A 90 32.41 -4.78 5.62
CA HIS A 90 33.43 -5.82 5.61
C HIS A 90 34.14 -5.82 4.26
N ARG A 91 35.47 -5.64 4.31
CA ARG A 91 36.34 -5.64 3.14
C ARG A 91 37.13 -6.94 3.05
N ASP A 92 37.42 -7.38 1.83
CA ASP A 92 38.28 -8.53 1.57
C ASP A 92 39.77 -8.16 1.67
N GLY A 93 40.66 -9.14 1.43
CA GLY A 93 42.11 -8.95 1.44
C GLY A 93 42.64 -8.01 0.34
N ALA A 94 41.83 -7.68 -0.66
CA ALA A 94 42.13 -6.68 -1.69
C ALA A 94 41.55 -5.29 -1.33
N GLY A 95 40.92 -5.15 -0.17
CA GLY A 95 40.33 -3.89 0.30
C GLY A 95 38.96 -3.58 -0.32
N LEU A 96 38.36 -4.50 -1.08
CA LEU A 96 37.06 -4.31 -1.71
C LEU A 96 35.95 -4.69 -0.74
N ALA A 97 34.90 -3.87 -0.67
CA ALA A 97 33.71 -4.17 0.13
C ALA A 97 33.00 -5.41 -0.43
N ARG A 98 32.83 -6.42 0.43
CA ARG A 98 32.17 -7.69 0.13
C ARG A 98 30.81 -7.79 0.82
N TRP A 99 30.74 -7.34 2.07
CA TRP A 99 29.50 -7.33 2.87
C TRP A 99 29.25 -5.96 3.47
N ILE A 100 27.98 -5.56 3.50
CA ILE A 100 27.53 -4.35 4.18
C ILE A 100 26.38 -4.77 5.09
N GLU A 101 26.53 -4.53 6.39
CA GLU A 101 25.48 -4.77 7.37
C GLU A 101 24.85 -3.44 7.76
N VAL A 102 23.54 -3.32 7.54
CA VAL A 102 22.76 -2.12 7.87
C VAL A 102 21.59 -2.54 8.75
N ASN A 103 21.55 -2.05 9.99
CA ASN A 103 20.50 -2.39 10.97
C ASN A 103 20.26 -3.91 11.12
N GLY A 104 21.32 -4.73 11.10
CA GLY A 104 21.24 -6.19 11.24
C GLY A 104 20.86 -6.94 9.95
N VAL A 105 20.62 -6.23 8.84
CA VAL A 105 20.41 -6.84 7.52
C VAL A 105 21.75 -6.87 6.78
N LYS A 106 22.17 -8.08 6.36
CA LYS A 106 23.40 -8.28 5.60
C LYS A 106 23.12 -8.19 4.10
N PHE A 107 23.94 -7.38 3.43
CA PHE A 107 23.93 -7.23 1.98
C PHE A 107 25.27 -7.67 1.40
N GLU A 108 25.22 -8.54 0.41
CA GLU A 108 26.37 -8.94 -0.40
C GLU A 108 26.51 -7.98 -1.59
N ALA A 109 27.72 -7.43 -1.77
CA ALA A 109 28.04 -6.58 -2.91
C ALA A 109 28.26 -7.47 -4.16
N MET A 110 27.36 -7.36 -5.14
CA MET A 110 27.50 -8.04 -6.43
C MET A 110 28.41 -7.22 -7.34
N ARG A 111 29.39 -7.87 -7.98
CA ARG A 111 30.34 -7.24 -8.89
C ARG A 111 30.36 -7.93 -10.24
N ASP A 112 30.66 -7.16 -11.28
CA ASP A 112 30.96 -7.71 -12.60
C ASP A 112 32.39 -8.29 -12.67
N ALA A 113 32.73 -8.90 -13.80
CA ALA A 113 34.06 -9.47 -14.04
C ALA A 113 35.19 -8.42 -14.03
N THR A 114 34.87 -7.14 -14.20
CA THR A 114 35.81 -6.02 -14.11
C THR A 114 35.93 -5.44 -12.70
N GLY A 115 35.17 -5.95 -11.73
CA GLY A 115 35.18 -5.53 -10.34
C GLY A 115 34.26 -4.36 -10.00
N SER A 116 33.48 -3.85 -10.95
CA SER A 116 32.52 -2.75 -10.73
C SER A 116 31.31 -3.23 -9.94
N LEU A 117 30.77 -2.38 -9.05
CA LEU A 117 29.58 -2.71 -8.25
C LEU A 117 28.34 -2.72 -9.15
N LEU A 118 27.71 -3.89 -9.30
CA LEU A 118 26.51 -4.07 -10.10
C LEU A 118 25.24 -3.86 -9.26
N GLY A 119 25.33 -4.17 -7.97
CA GLY A 119 24.23 -4.00 -7.03
C GLY A 119 24.54 -4.65 -5.69
N MET A 120 23.52 -4.70 -4.84
CA MET A 120 23.58 -5.35 -3.53
C MET A 120 22.45 -6.36 -3.43
N ARG A 121 22.75 -7.58 -2.99
CA ARG A 121 21.76 -8.63 -2.73
C ARG A 121 21.64 -8.85 -1.24
N GLN A 122 20.42 -8.80 -0.71
CA GLN A 122 20.19 -9.19 0.68
C GLN A 122 20.48 -10.69 0.85
N VAL A 123 21.24 -11.03 1.89
CA VAL A 123 21.54 -12.42 2.23
C VAL A 123 20.83 -12.75 3.53
N ASP A 124 19.77 -13.55 3.40
CA ASP A 124 19.10 -14.15 4.54
C ASP A 124 19.97 -15.31 5.02
N GLU A 125 20.86 -15.04 5.97
CA GLU A 125 21.47 -16.10 6.74
C GLU A 125 20.37 -16.74 7.60
N ILE A 126 19.84 -17.87 7.14
CA ILE A 126 19.07 -18.77 8.02
C ILE A 126 20.03 -19.13 9.15
N PRO A 127 19.70 -18.83 10.42
CA PRO A 127 20.58 -19.19 11.53
C PRO A 127 20.80 -20.69 11.46
N VAL A 128 22.05 -21.11 11.26
CA VAL A 128 22.43 -22.51 11.37
C VAL A 128 22.17 -22.87 12.83
N LEU A 129 21.05 -23.55 13.09
CA LEU A 129 20.78 -24.10 14.41
C LEU A 129 21.99 -24.96 14.77
N PRO A 130 22.57 -24.80 15.97
CA PRO A 130 23.67 -25.66 16.39
C PRO A 130 23.23 -27.11 16.21
N ALA A 131 24.10 -27.95 15.64
CA ALA A 131 23.80 -29.35 15.45
C ALA A 131 23.32 -29.91 16.79
N LEU A 132 22.10 -30.45 16.81
CA LEU A 132 21.59 -31.16 17.98
C LEU A 132 22.58 -32.28 18.29
N ASP A 133 23.09 -32.31 19.51
CA ASP A 133 23.96 -33.38 19.98
C ASP A 133 23.09 -34.64 20.11
N ILE A 134 22.99 -35.41 19.03
CA ILE A 134 22.18 -36.63 19.01
C ILE A 134 22.94 -37.64 19.87
N PRO A 135 22.42 -38.04 21.04
CA PRO A 135 23.10 -39.03 21.86
C PRO A 135 23.23 -40.31 21.04
N PHE A 136 24.47 -40.74 20.80
CA PHE A 136 24.77 -41.98 20.11
C PHE A 136 24.11 -43.13 20.88
N LYS A 137 23.04 -43.71 20.32
CA LYS A 137 22.39 -44.90 20.88
C LYS A 137 23.08 -46.14 20.28
N PRO A 138 23.91 -46.87 21.05
CA PRO A 138 24.58 -48.08 20.57
C PRO A 138 23.61 -49.23 20.24
N GLU A 139 22.37 -49.16 20.71
CA GLU A 139 21.32 -50.18 20.55
C GLU A 139 20.88 -50.41 19.09
N ALA A 140 21.15 -49.47 18.17
CA ALA A 140 20.75 -49.59 16.77
C ALA A 140 21.60 -50.58 15.94
N ARG A 141 22.62 -51.21 16.54
CA ARG A 141 23.52 -52.16 15.87
C ARG A 141 23.25 -53.64 16.15
N GLU A 142 22.28 -53.97 17.00
CA GLU A 142 21.85 -55.37 17.16
C GLU A 142 20.98 -55.77 15.96
N TYR A 143 21.64 -56.06 14.83
CA TYR A 143 21.03 -56.89 13.81
C TYR A 143 20.90 -58.30 14.40
N ASN A 144 19.67 -58.81 14.41
CA ASN A 144 19.32 -60.19 14.75
C ASN A 144 20.15 -61.18 13.91
N GLU A 145 21.31 -61.60 14.42
CA GLU A 145 22.03 -62.77 13.93
C GLU A 145 21.34 -64.05 14.42
N SER A 146 20.11 -64.28 13.95
CA SER A 146 19.48 -65.59 14.12
C SER A 146 18.43 -65.83 13.03
N ARG A 147 18.87 -66.32 11.87
CA ARG A 147 18.19 -67.38 11.11
C ARG A 147 19.04 -67.88 9.94
#